data_AF-A0A358FXI6-F1
#
_entry.id   AF-A0A358FXI6-F1
#
_cell.length_a   1.000
_cell.length_b   1.000
_cell.length_c   1.000
_cell.angle_alpha   90.00
_cell.angle_beta   90.00
_cell.angle_gamma   90.00
#
_symmetry.space_group_name_H-M   'P 1'
#
loop_
_entity.id
_entity.type
_entity.pdbx_description
1 polymer ?
#
loop_
_entity_poly.entity_id
_entity_poly.type
_entity_poly.pdbx_seq_one_letter_code
_entity_poly.pdbx_strand_id
1 'polypeptide(L)'
;MIDWSANSSPKQGKDSIWVAVADRSGEVVLVNNPRTREEMTSVLGEILTDRSERVLVGCDFSFGYPAGFANVIVDDIDASWRDVWSWVGGHILDEPNNRNNRFDVAAELNDRCERSVDVRPFWGYPGASSTTGVSRYRPDSYAPFDEFRVGEHRVRADGHRPFSSWQLAYPGSVGSQMLMGIAWLERLRVSTEFGERIVIWPFETGIGETSLRGGSGDVVFAEVWPSMFEIDRERHDILDAAQVMTVVQLMGRADRDGSIYNWSNPTLSARERSLVLQEEGWTLGVL
;
A
#
# COMPACT_ATOMS: atom_id res chain seq x y z
N MET A 1 -11.75 0.88 4.19
CA MET A 1 -10.57 0.03 4.47
C MET A 1 -10.53 -1.07 3.43
N ILE A 2 -9.36 -1.31 2.84
CA ILE A 2 -9.13 -2.34 1.83
C ILE A 2 -7.98 -3.21 2.32
N ASP A 3 -8.25 -4.49 2.58
CA ASP A 3 -7.22 -5.52 2.66
C ASP A 3 -6.88 -5.99 1.25
N TRP A 4 -5.61 -5.91 0.90
CA TRP A 4 -5.14 -6.06 -0.47
C TRP A 4 -4.46 -7.41 -0.69
N SER A 5 -4.73 -8.03 -1.83
CA SER A 5 -4.11 -9.31 -2.19
C SER A 5 -3.42 -9.25 -3.54
N ALA A 6 -2.19 -9.78 -3.58
CA ALA A 6 -1.43 -10.00 -4.80
C ALA A 6 -1.71 -11.38 -5.44
N ASN A 7 -2.74 -12.11 -4.99
CA ASN A 7 -3.03 -13.43 -5.53
C ASN A 7 -3.19 -13.39 -7.06
N SER A 8 -2.70 -14.42 -7.75
CA SER A 8 -2.66 -14.52 -9.21
C SER A 8 -3.86 -15.25 -9.81
N SER A 9 -4.90 -15.46 -9.00
CA SER A 9 -6.15 -16.13 -9.39
C SER A 9 -7.31 -15.58 -8.56
N PRO A 10 -8.57 -15.74 -9.00
CA PRO A 10 -9.72 -15.26 -8.26
C PRO A 10 -9.85 -16.00 -6.92
N LYS A 11 -10.00 -15.28 -5.81
CA LYS A 11 -10.03 -15.88 -4.47
C LYS A 11 -10.94 -15.09 -3.53
N GLN A 12 -11.61 -15.83 -2.64
CA GLN A 12 -12.39 -15.32 -1.52
C GLN A 12 -11.94 -16.01 -0.23
N GLY A 13 -12.34 -15.43 0.90
CA GLY A 13 -12.03 -15.91 2.23
C GLY A 13 -10.68 -15.42 2.74
N LYS A 14 -9.91 -16.32 3.36
CA LYS A 14 -8.60 -16.01 3.94
C LYS A 14 -7.58 -15.64 2.86
N ASP A 15 -6.68 -14.71 3.16
CA ASP A 15 -5.65 -14.17 2.27
C ASP A 15 -6.22 -13.79 0.90
N SER A 16 -7.29 -12.98 0.91
CA SER A 16 -7.97 -12.45 -0.27
C SER A 16 -8.35 -10.99 -0.07
N ILE A 17 -9.00 -10.37 -1.05
CA ILE A 17 -9.32 -8.93 -1.00
C ILE A 17 -10.55 -8.72 -0.13
N TRP A 18 -10.46 -7.85 0.87
CA TRP A 18 -11.63 -7.43 1.67
C TRP A 18 -11.82 -5.92 1.60
N VAL A 19 -13.07 -5.50 1.47
CA VAL A 19 -13.46 -4.08 1.46
C VAL A 19 -14.48 -3.88 2.56
N ALA A 20 -14.23 -2.93 3.45
CA ALA A 20 -15.23 -2.47 4.41
C ALA A 20 -15.37 -0.95 4.38
N VAL A 21 -16.61 -0.48 4.51
CA VAL A 21 -16.98 0.93 4.53
C VAL A 21 -17.69 1.24 5.84
N ALA A 22 -17.25 2.29 6.53
CA ALA A 22 -18.02 2.91 7.58
C ALA A 22 -18.62 4.22 7.09
N ASP A 23 -19.82 4.55 7.56
CA ASP A 23 -20.39 5.87 7.33
C ASP A 23 -19.80 6.92 8.29
N ARG A 24 -20.29 8.16 8.23
CA ARG A 24 -19.86 9.25 9.12
C ARG A 24 -20.20 9.00 10.61
N SER A 25 -21.15 8.11 10.88
CA SER A 25 -21.48 7.64 12.22
C SER A 25 -20.56 6.49 12.67
N GLY A 26 -19.55 6.14 11.87
CA GLY A 26 -18.57 5.10 12.17
C GLY A 26 -19.18 3.70 12.23
N GLU A 27 -20.40 3.56 11.74
CA GLU A 27 -21.07 2.27 11.62
C GLU A 27 -20.65 1.62 10.31
N VAL A 28 -20.32 0.33 10.38
CA VAL A 28 -19.92 -0.44 9.20
C VAL A 28 -21.16 -0.72 8.37
N VAL A 29 -21.24 -0.12 7.19
CA VAL A 29 -22.42 -0.19 6.29
C VAL A 29 -22.23 -1.14 5.11
N LEU A 30 -20.98 -1.52 4.83
CA LEU A 30 -20.65 -2.48 3.79
C LEU A 30 -19.45 -3.32 4.23
N VAL A 31 -19.55 -4.62 3.96
CA VAL A 31 -18.42 -5.57 3.96
C VAL A 31 -18.55 -6.39 2.68
N ASN A 32 -17.50 -6.41 1.87
CA ASN A 32 -17.47 -7.12 0.61
C ASN A 32 -16.15 -7.90 0.47
N ASN A 33 -16.20 -9.06 -0.18
CA ASN A 33 -15.04 -9.90 -0.46
C ASN A 33 -14.97 -10.16 -1.97
N PRO A 34 -14.51 -9.18 -2.77
CA PRO A 34 -14.35 -9.34 -4.21
C PRO A 34 -13.40 -10.49 -4.52
N ARG A 35 -13.68 -11.24 -5.59
CA ARG A 35 -12.82 -12.34 -6.03
C ARG A 35 -11.57 -11.83 -6.73
N THR A 36 -11.66 -10.66 -7.37
CA THR A 36 -10.61 -10.08 -8.20
C THR A 36 -10.39 -8.60 -7.91
N ARG A 37 -9.21 -8.08 -8.31
CA ARG A 37 -8.91 -6.64 -8.21
C ARG A 37 -9.78 -5.80 -9.14
N GLU A 38 -10.22 -6.34 -10.27
CA GLU A 38 -11.20 -5.69 -11.14
C GLU A 38 -12.57 -5.57 -10.46
N GLU A 39 -13.09 -6.67 -9.88
CA GLU A 39 -14.35 -6.63 -9.12
C GLU A 39 -14.27 -5.65 -7.95
N MET A 40 -13.15 -5.62 -7.23
CA MET A 40 -12.92 -4.63 -6.16
C MET A 40 -12.93 -3.20 -6.69
N THR A 41 -12.33 -2.95 -7.84
CA THR A 41 -12.32 -1.62 -8.47
C THR A 41 -13.72 -1.19 -8.85
N SER A 42 -14.56 -2.09 -9.37
CA SER A 42 -15.97 -1.81 -9.63
C SER A 42 -16.74 -1.48 -8.35
N VAL A 43 -16.56 -2.27 -7.28
CA VAL A 43 -17.16 -1.99 -5.96
C VAL A 43 -16.74 -0.61 -5.45
N LEU A 44 -15.46 -0.26 -5.58
CA LEU A 44 -14.96 1.05 -5.18
C LEU A 44 -15.60 2.17 -6.02
N GLY A 45 -15.71 1.99 -7.34
CA GLY A 45 -16.41 2.92 -8.23
C GLY A 45 -17.86 3.16 -7.80
N GLU A 46 -18.61 2.10 -7.46
CA GLU A 46 -19.98 2.21 -6.95
C GLU A 46 -20.07 2.98 -5.63
N ILE A 47 -19.12 2.76 -4.71
CA ILE A 47 -19.06 3.45 -3.41
C ILE A 47 -18.79 4.96 -3.58
N LEU A 48 -17.90 5.30 -4.51
CA LEU A 48 -17.37 6.65 -4.71
C LEU A 48 -18.17 7.50 -5.69
N THR A 49 -18.98 6.86 -6.54
CA THR A 49 -19.91 7.54 -7.46
C THR A 49 -20.84 8.47 -6.68
N ASP A 50 -21.04 9.69 -7.17
CA ASP A 50 -21.93 10.73 -6.61
C ASP A 50 -21.64 11.18 -5.17
N ARG A 51 -20.46 10.83 -4.62
CA ARG A 51 -20.01 11.32 -3.31
C ARG A 51 -19.47 12.73 -3.42
N SER A 52 -20.11 13.67 -2.73
CA SER A 52 -19.64 15.06 -2.62
C SER A 52 -18.71 15.26 -1.42
N GLU A 53 -18.77 14.35 -0.46
CA GLU A 53 -17.91 14.31 0.70
C GLU A 53 -16.49 13.83 0.36
N ARG A 54 -15.52 14.30 1.15
CA ARG A 54 -14.19 13.68 1.19
C ARG A 54 -14.33 12.26 1.74
N VAL A 55 -13.72 11.29 1.08
CA VAL A 55 -13.61 9.90 1.53
C VAL A 55 -12.16 9.59 1.88
N LEU A 56 -11.92 8.96 3.03
CA LEU A 56 -10.62 8.42 3.41
C LEU A 56 -10.61 6.90 3.17
N VAL A 57 -9.68 6.43 2.35
CA VAL A 57 -9.50 5.02 2.00
C VAL A 57 -8.17 4.53 2.58
N GLY A 58 -8.26 3.70 3.63
CA GLY A 58 -7.10 2.96 4.14
C GLY A 58 -6.82 1.71 3.31
N CYS A 59 -5.56 1.49 2.94
CA CYS A 59 -5.09 0.33 2.18
C CYS A 59 -4.02 -0.45 2.96
N ASP A 60 -4.17 -1.78 3.03
CA ASP A 60 -3.19 -2.68 3.66
C ASP A 60 -2.07 -3.08 2.70
N PHE A 61 -1.26 -2.09 2.31
CA PHE A 61 0.04 -2.25 1.68
C PHE A 61 0.80 -0.91 1.74
N SER A 62 2.13 -0.98 1.72
CA SER A 62 2.99 0.20 1.69
C SER A 62 2.97 0.89 0.32
N PHE A 63 3.02 2.21 0.30
CA PHE A 63 2.96 3.02 -0.91
C PHE A 63 4.33 3.32 -1.51
N GLY A 64 5.40 3.22 -0.73
CA GLY A 64 6.76 3.54 -1.19
C GLY A 64 7.78 2.48 -0.84
N TYR A 65 8.97 2.61 -1.42
CA TYR A 65 10.14 1.75 -1.14
C TYR A 65 11.17 2.53 -0.32
N PRO A 66 12.08 1.85 0.40
CA PRO A 66 13.22 2.49 1.06
C PRO A 66 13.96 3.44 0.13
N ALA A 67 14.36 4.61 0.67
CA ALA A 67 14.86 5.71 -0.13
C ALA A 67 16.10 5.37 -0.98
N GLY A 68 16.19 6.03 -2.14
CA GLY A 68 17.22 5.84 -3.16
C GLY A 68 16.83 4.82 -4.25
N PHE A 69 15.73 4.09 -4.08
CA PHE A 69 15.23 3.15 -5.07
C PHE A 69 14.71 3.88 -6.33
N ALA A 70 13.97 4.98 -6.16
CA ALA A 70 13.45 5.81 -7.25
C ALA A 70 14.55 6.22 -8.22
N ASN A 71 15.70 6.63 -7.68
CA ASN A 71 16.83 7.10 -8.49
C ASN A 71 17.37 6.01 -9.42
N VAL A 72 17.32 4.76 -8.98
CA VAL A 72 17.77 3.60 -9.76
C VAL A 72 16.78 3.24 -10.85
N ILE A 73 15.48 3.46 -10.63
CA ILE A 73 14.43 3.04 -11.58
C ILE A 73 14.42 3.91 -12.84
N VAL A 74 14.59 5.22 -12.67
CA VAL A 74 14.54 6.19 -13.78
C VAL A 74 15.89 6.84 -14.11
N ASP A 75 16.97 6.45 -13.43
CA ASP A 75 18.33 7.01 -13.63
C ASP A 75 18.37 8.54 -13.47
N ASP A 76 17.71 9.03 -12.41
CA ASP A 76 17.60 10.45 -12.07
C ASP A 76 17.77 10.64 -10.56
N ILE A 77 18.63 11.56 -10.14
CA ILE A 77 18.88 11.84 -8.71
C ILE A 77 17.72 12.58 -8.04
N ASP A 78 16.91 13.28 -8.83
CA ASP A 78 15.74 14.04 -8.39
C ASP A 78 14.44 13.21 -8.50
N ALA A 79 14.56 11.91 -8.80
CA ALA A 79 13.43 11.00 -8.88
C ALA A 79 12.68 10.89 -7.54
N SER A 80 11.38 10.62 -7.64
CA SER A 80 10.47 10.55 -6.51
C SER A 80 9.61 9.28 -6.55
N TRP A 81 8.77 9.10 -5.53
CA TRP A 81 7.74 8.07 -5.49
C TRP A 81 6.89 8.04 -6.77
N ARG A 82 6.64 9.20 -7.39
CA ARG A 82 5.77 9.32 -8.57
C ARG A 82 6.39 8.63 -9.79
N ASP A 83 7.71 8.65 -9.89
CA ASP A 83 8.46 8.00 -10.97
C ASP A 83 8.43 6.48 -10.82
N VAL A 84 8.58 5.99 -9.58
CA VAL A 84 8.41 4.57 -9.25
C VAL A 84 6.99 4.11 -9.56
N TRP A 85 5.98 4.89 -9.15
CA TRP A 85 4.57 4.57 -9.39
C TRP A 85 4.23 4.51 -10.87
N SER A 86 4.64 5.52 -11.63
CA SER A 86 4.48 5.58 -13.08
C SER A 86 5.13 4.37 -13.77
N TRP A 87 6.38 4.04 -13.38
CA TRP A 87 7.08 2.89 -13.92
C TRP A 87 6.36 1.58 -13.58
N VAL A 88 6.02 1.34 -12.31
CA VAL A 88 5.33 0.12 -11.88
C VAL A 88 3.95 0.00 -12.53
N GLY A 89 3.18 1.08 -12.59
CA GLY A 89 1.87 1.14 -13.23
C GLY A 89 1.90 0.83 -14.73
N GLY A 90 2.98 1.23 -15.42
CA GLY A 90 3.20 0.94 -16.84
C GLY A 90 3.70 -0.47 -17.16
N HIS A 91 4.32 -1.17 -16.19
CA HIS A 91 4.93 -2.50 -16.42
C HIS A 91 4.09 -3.66 -15.84
N ILE A 92 3.28 -3.41 -14.80
CA ILE A 92 2.40 -4.44 -14.23
C ILE A 92 1.18 -4.67 -15.11
N LEU A 93 1.07 -5.91 -15.60
CA LEU A 93 -0.13 -6.47 -16.20
C LEU A 93 -0.96 -7.14 -15.12
N ASP A 94 -2.25 -6.80 -15.06
CA ASP A 94 -3.21 -7.37 -14.12
C ASP A 94 -4.50 -7.67 -14.88
N GLU A 95 -4.74 -8.95 -15.16
CA GLU A 95 -5.91 -9.41 -15.92
C GLU A 95 -7.17 -9.43 -15.04
N PRO A 96 -8.38 -9.33 -15.65
CA PRO A 96 -9.68 -9.55 -15.00
C PRO A 96 -9.78 -10.74 -14.05
N ASN A 97 -9.03 -11.80 -14.35
CA ASN A 97 -8.99 -13.06 -13.60
C ASN A 97 -7.87 -13.10 -12.53
N ASN A 98 -7.28 -11.96 -12.17
CA ASN A 98 -6.11 -11.78 -11.31
C ASN A 98 -4.76 -12.30 -11.84
N ARG A 99 -4.67 -12.92 -13.03
CA ARG A 99 -3.36 -13.28 -13.60
C ARG A 99 -2.52 -12.02 -13.76
N ASN A 100 -1.27 -12.07 -13.31
CA ASN A 100 -0.38 -10.92 -13.32
C ASN A 100 1.07 -11.34 -13.51
N ASN A 101 1.89 -10.37 -13.92
CA ASN A 101 3.32 -10.54 -14.23
C ASN A 101 4.26 -10.01 -13.13
N ARG A 102 3.80 -9.89 -11.88
CA ARG A 102 4.55 -9.20 -10.81
C ARG A 102 5.98 -9.74 -10.58
N PHE A 103 6.19 -11.05 -10.78
CA PHE A 103 7.51 -11.65 -10.63
C PHE A 103 8.44 -11.30 -11.79
N ASP A 104 7.90 -11.12 -13.00
CA ASP A 104 8.68 -10.68 -14.16
C ASP A 104 9.05 -9.20 -14.00
N VAL A 105 8.13 -8.38 -13.49
CA VAL A 105 8.40 -6.97 -13.16
C VAL A 105 9.47 -6.86 -12.07
N ALA A 106 9.38 -7.67 -11.02
CA ALA A 106 10.41 -7.70 -9.99
C ALA A 106 11.78 -8.18 -10.50
N ALA A 107 11.80 -9.09 -11.47
CA ALA A 107 13.02 -9.50 -12.17
C ALA A 107 13.69 -8.31 -12.85
N GLU A 108 12.91 -7.52 -13.59
CA GLU A 108 13.40 -6.36 -14.30
C GLU A 108 13.90 -5.29 -13.33
N LEU A 109 13.20 -5.07 -12.21
CA LEU A 109 13.65 -4.19 -11.14
C LEU A 109 14.98 -4.66 -10.55
N ASN A 110 15.12 -5.97 -10.27
CA ASN A 110 16.40 -6.54 -9.82
C ASN A 110 17.52 -6.33 -10.83
N ASP A 111 17.28 -6.54 -12.12
CA ASP A 111 18.30 -6.35 -13.16
C ASP A 111 18.69 -4.87 -13.30
N ARG A 112 17.76 -3.93 -13.07
CA ARG A 112 18.06 -2.49 -13.01
C ARG A 112 18.92 -2.16 -11.79
N CYS A 113 18.53 -2.64 -10.61
CA CYS A 113 19.28 -2.42 -9.37
C CYS A 113 20.69 -3.02 -9.43
N GLU A 114 20.84 -4.22 -10.00
CA GLU A 114 22.15 -4.84 -10.16
C GLU A 114 23.06 -4.01 -11.06
N ARG A 115 22.55 -3.52 -12.21
CA ARG A 115 23.33 -2.69 -13.13
C ARG A 115 23.76 -1.35 -12.52
N SER A 116 22.92 -0.74 -11.69
CA SER A 116 23.19 0.60 -11.16
C SER A 116 23.95 0.60 -9.84
N VAL A 117 23.64 -0.34 -8.94
CA VAL A 117 24.13 -0.35 -7.55
C VAL A 117 24.50 -1.75 -7.02
N ASP A 118 24.63 -2.75 -7.90
CA ASP A 118 25.10 -4.12 -7.59
C ASP A 118 24.28 -4.83 -6.48
N VAL A 119 22.95 -4.67 -6.52
CA VAL A 119 22.04 -5.36 -5.60
C VAL A 119 20.79 -5.87 -6.32
N ARG A 120 20.30 -7.05 -5.91
CA ARG A 120 19.01 -7.61 -6.33
C ARG A 120 18.07 -7.69 -5.13
N PRO A 121 17.38 -6.60 -4.77
CA PRO A 121 16.68 -6.52 -3.49
C PRO A 121 15.46 -7.44 -3.45
N PHE A 122 14.73 -7.59 -4.56
CA PHE A 122 13.51 -8.37 -4.61
C PHE A 122 13.78 -9.87 -4.56
N TRP A 123 13.09 -10.56 -3.65
CA TRP A 123 13.25 -11.98 -3.42
C TRP A 123 11.93 -12.65 -3.04
N GLY A 124 11.92 -13.98 -3.02
CA GLY A 124 10.76 -14.80 -2.71
C GLY A 124 10.05 -15.22 -3.98
N TYR A 125 10.42 -16.38 -4.53
CA TYR A 125 9.78 -16.97 -5.71
C TYR A 125 9.27 -18.38 -5.39
N PRO A 126 7.95 -18.66 -5.53
CA PRO A 126 7.38 -19.95 -5.14
C PRO A 126 7.67 -21.07 -6.14
N GLY A 127 8.05 -20.75 -7.38
CA GLY A 127 8.23 -21.71 -8.47
C GLY A 127 9.53 -22.51 -8.39
N ALA A 128 9.57 -23.64 -9.11
CA ALA A 128 10.62 -24.67 -9.08
C ALA A 128 12.02 -24.20 -9.55
N SER A 129 12.10 -23.12 -10.32
CA SER A 129 13.35 -22.56 -10.84
C SER A 129 13.31 -21.03 -10.79
N SER A 130 14.38 -20.38 -10.32
CA SER A 130 14.52 -18.91 -10.26
C SER A 130 14.88 -18.29 -11.62
N THR A 131 14.44 -18.90 -12.72
CA THR A 131 14.72 -18.41 -14.10
C THR A 131 14.15 -17.01 -14.35
N THR A 132 13.34 -16.49 -13.44
CA THR A 132 12.73 -15.18 -13.49
C THR A 132 13.58 -14.09 -12.83
N GLY A 133 14.90 -14.23 -12.66
CA GLY A 133 15.74 -13.15 -12.08
C GLY A 133 15.42 -12.76 -10.61
N VAL A 134 14.50 -13.47 -9.96
CA VAL A 134 14.08 -13.30 -8.56
C VAL A 134 14.57 -14.51 -7.76
N SER A 135 15.42 -14.25 -6.76
CA SER A 135 15.90 -15.29 -5.85
C SER A 135 14.77 -15.85 -5.01
N ARG A 136 14.84 -17.13 -4.63
CA ARG A 136 13.98 -17.69 -3.58
C ARG A 136 14.34 -17.19 -2.19
N TYR A 137 15.61 -16.87 -2.00
CA TYR A 137 16.17 -16.55 -0.70
C TYR A 137 16.38 -15.07 -0.59
N ARG A 138 16.17 -14.58 0.63
CA ARG A 138 16.54 -13.25 1.05
C ARG A 138 18.01 -12.97 0.71
N PRO A 139 18.36 -11.81 0.15
CA PRO A 139 19.75 -11.46 -0.09
C PRO A 139 20.50 -11.25 1.23
N ASP A 140 21.83 -11.44 1.18
CA ASP A 140 22.70 -11.20 2.35
C ASP A 140 22.78 -9.71 2.72
N SER A 141 22.54 -8.81 1.75
CA SER A 141 22.57 -7.37 1.92
C SER A 141 21.54 -6.68 1.01
N TYR A 142 20.97 -5.59 1.50
CA TYR A 142 20.13 -4.66 0.72
C TYR A 142 20.89 -3.41 0.28
N ALA A 143 22.13 -3.21 0.76
CA ALA A 143 22.90 -2.00 0.49
C ALA A 143 23.01 -1.73 -1.03
N PRO A 144 22.88 -0.45 -1.46
CA PRO A 144 22.81 0.75 -0.63
C PRO A 144 21.43 1.05 -0.03
N PHE A 145 20.39 0.28 -0.37
CA PHE A 145 19.06 0.44 0.21
C PHE A 145 19.00 -0.09 1.64
N ASP A 146 18.00 0.37 2.38
CA ASP A 146 17.59 -0.26 3.64
C ASP A 146 16.62 -1.43 3.36
N GLU A 147 16.53 -2.37 4.30
CA GLU A 147 15.50 -3.42 4.27
C GLU A 147 14.10 -2.86 4.57
N PHE A 148 14.05 -1.84 5.43
CA PHE A 148 12.84 -1.26 6.01
C PHE A 148 12.82 0.26 5.80
N ARG A 149 11.63 0.83 5.60
CA ARG A 149 11.47 2.30 5.55
C ARG A 149 11.55 2.87 6.96
N VAL A 150 11.59 4.19 7.07
CA VAL A 150 11.49 4.92 8.34
C VAL A 150 10.24 4.47 9.13
N GLY A 151 9.11 4.29 8.44
CA GLY A 151 7.86 3.82 9.05
C GLY A 151 7.98 2.43 9.69
N GLU A 152 8.54 1.45 8.96
CA GLU A 152 8.76 0.12 9.53
C GLU A 152 9.79 0.12 10.66
N HIS A 153 10.85 0.94 10.59
CA HIS A 153 11.79 1.07 11.70
C HIS A 153 11.12 1.59 12.96
N ARG A 154 10.20 2.56 12.86
CA ARG A 154 9.39 3.05 13.99
C ARG A 154 8.57 1.92 14.59
N VAL A 155 7.79 1.23 13.76
CA VAL A 155 6.96 0.10 14.17
C VAL A 155 7.78 -1.01 14.85
N ARG A 156 8.98 -1.31 14.34
CA ARG A 156 9.91 -2.27 14.94
C ARG A 156 10.40 -1.84 16.32
N ALA A 157 10.68 -0.55 16.51
CA ALA A 157 11.09 0.01 17.79
C ALA A 157 9.99 -0.17 18.86
N ASP A 158 8.72 -0.14 18.44
CA ASP A 158 7.55 -0.40 19.29
C ASP A 158 7.29 -1.91 19.53
N GLY A 159 8.21 -2.79 19.10
CA GLY A 159 8.18 -4.21 19.38
C GLY A 159 7.47 -5.06 18.32
N HIS A 160 6.94 -4.44 17.27
CA HIS A 160 6.30 -5.15 16.17
C HIS A 160 7.31 -5.77 15.18
N ARG A 161 6.81 -6.57 14.24
CA ARG A 161 7.60 -7.31 13.24
C ARG A 161 6.99 -7.15 11.84
N PRO A 162 7.11 -5.97 11.21
CA PRO A 162 6.69 -5.80 9.83
C PRO A 162 7.58 -6.64 8.90
N PHE A 163 7.03 -6.98 7.74
CA PHE A 163 7.77 -7.65 6.67
C PHE A 163 8.37 -6.64 5.70
N SER A 164 9.43 -7.03 5.01
CA SER A 164 10.14 -6.16 4.08
C SER A 164 9.35 -5.96 2.78
N SER A 165 9.38 -4.73 2.25
CA SER A 165 8.88 -4.36 0.92
C SER A 165 9.54 -5.15 -0.22
N TRP A 166 10.68 -5.78 0.04
CA TRP A 166 11.43 -6.55 -0.94
C TRP A 166 10.98 -8.03 -1.04
N GLN A 167 10.12 -8.50 -0.13
CA GLN A 167 9.68 -9.89 -0.06
C GLN A 167 8.40 -10.13 -0.90
N LEU A 168 8.49 -10.98 -1.92
CA LEU A 168 7.43 -11.23 -2.89
C LEU A 168 6.62 -12.50 -2.66
N ALA A 169 7.09 -13.42 -1.82
CA ALA A 169 6.39 -14.68 -1.54
C ALA A 169 6.60 -15.12 -0.09
N TYR A 170 5.93 -16.23 0.29
CA TYR A 170 5.91 -16.79 1.65
C TYR A 170 5.11 -15.90 2.63
N PRO A 171 4.95 -16.29 3.91
CA PRO A 171 4.26 -15.46 4.89
C PRO A 171 4.83 -14.04 4.93
N GLY A 172 3.96 -13.05 4.81
CA GLY A 172 4.37 -11.64 4.81
C GLY A 172 4.91 -11.12 3.47
N SER A 173 4.34 -11.58 2.35
CA SER A 173 4.74 -11.16 0.99
C SER A 173 4.29 -9.73 0.64
N VAL A 174 4.68 -8.75 1.45
CA VAL A 174 4.29 -7.33 1.33
C VAL A 174 4.74 -6.76 0.00
N GLY A 175 5.93 -7.09 -0.50
CA GLY A 175 6.43 -6.61 -1.79
C GLY A 175 5.54 -6.98 -2.98
N SER A 176 4.94 -8.17 -2.96
CA SER A 176 3.96 -8.55 -3.99
C SER A 176 2.68 -7.72 -3.89
N GLN A 177 2.20 -7.44 -2.67
CA GLN A 177 1.04 -6.58 -2.44
C GLN A 177 1.31 -5.16 -2.91
N MET A 178 2.50 -4.61 -2.59
CA MET A 178 2.94 -3.28 -3.02
C MET A 178 3.00 -3.15 -4.53
N LEU A 179 3.66 -4.06 -5.26
CA LEU A 179 3.73 -3.99 -6.73
C LEU A 179 2.34 -3.94 -7.37
N MET A 180 1.43 -4.80 -6.92
CA MET A 180 0.07 -4.85 -7.45
C MET A 180 -0.76 -3.63 -7.02
N GLY A 181 -0.62 -3.19 -5.77
CA GLY A 181 -1.36 -2.08 -5.18
C GLY A 181 -0.95 -0.72 -5.75
N ILE A 182 0.35 -0.47 -5.88
CA ILE A 182 0.91 0.73 -6.53
C ILE A 182 0.45 0.80 -7.98
N ALA A 183 0.53 -0.31 -8.74
CA ALA A 183 0.08 -0.31 -10.12
C ALA A 183 -1.42 -0.01 -10.26
N TRP A 184 -2.24 -0.51 -9.34
CA TRP A 184 -3.67 -0.21 -9.29
C TRP A 184 -3.94 1.26 -8.93
N LEU A 185 -3.31 1.79 -7.88
CA LEU A 185 -3.49 3.17 -7.47
C LEU A 185 -3.01 4.15 -8.54
N GLU A 186 -1.88 3.88 -9.21
CA GLU A 186 -1.41 4.73 -10.29
C GLU A 186 -2.42 4.78 -11.44
N ARG A 187 -2.97 3.63 -11.84
CA ARG A 187 -4.03 3.58 -12.87
C ARG A 187 -5.27 4.38 -12.48
N LEU A 188 -5.70 4.32 -11.21
CA LEU A 188 -6.80 5.15 -10.72
C LEU A 188 -6.45 6.64 -10.75
N ARG A 189 -5.25 6.99 -10.27
CA ARG A 189 -4.75 8.37 -10.17
C ARG A 189 -4.63 9.05 -11.53
N VAL A 190 -4.23 8.32 -12.58
CA VAL A 190 -4.13 8.87 -13.94
C VAL A 190 -5.38 8.65 -14.79
N SER A 191 -6.44 8.03 -14.24
CA SER A 191 -7.69 7.82 -14.97
C SER A 191 -8.44 9.13 -15.21
N THR A 192 -9.11 9.24 -16.35
CA THR A 192 -9.96 10.41 -16.67
C THR A 192 -11.26 10.46 -15.88
N GLU A 193 -11.68 9.34 -15.29
CA GLU A 193 -12.96 9.23 -14.59
C GLU A 193 -12.84 9.61 -13.11
N PHE A 194 -11.77 9.19 -12.44
CA PHE A 194 -11.57 9.39 -11.01
C PHE A 194 -10.33 10.20 -10.65
N GLY A 195 -9.36 10.33 -11.57
CA GLY A 195 -8.01 10.81 -11.26
C GLY A 195 -7.95 12.17 -10.56
N GLU A 196 -8.79 13.12 -10.97
CA GLU A 196 -8.85 14.46 -10.37
C GLU A 196 -9.29 14.46 -8.89
N ARG A 197 -9.97 13.41 -8.45
CA ARG A 197 -10.42 13.24 -7.06
C ARG A 197 -9.41 12.48 -6.22
N ILE A 198 -8.48 11.74 -6.83
CA ILE A 198 -7.57 10.86 -6.10
C ILE A 198 -6.45 11.69 -5.48
N VAL A 199 -6.26 11.52 -4.17
CA VAL A 199 -5.17 12.15 -3.42
C VAL A 199 -4.40 11.07 -2.68
N ILE A 200 -3.07 11.03 -2.86
CA ILE A 200 -2.19 10.04 -2.22
C ILE A 200 -1.50 10.65 -1.00
N TRP A 201 -1.95 10.30 0.20
CA TRP A 201 -1.30 10.68 1.44
C TRP A 201 -0.17 9.70 1.81
N PRO A 202 0.99 10.16 2.33
CA PRO A 202 1.35 11.55 2.64
C PRO A 202 2.00 12.31 1.47
N PHE A 203 2.22 11.65 0.34
CA PHE A 203 3.02 12.19 -0.75
C PHE A 203 2.52 13.52 -1.32
N GLU A 204 1.20 13.70 -1.45
CA GLU A 204 0.62 14.88 -2.11
C GLU A 204 0.16 15.94 -1.12
N THR A 205 -0.05 15.58 0.15
CA THR A 205 -0.63 16.47 1.17
C THR A 205 0.26 16.65 2.40
N GLY A 206 1.41 15.99 2.45
CA GLY A 206 2.38 16.09 3.52
C GLY A 206 2.05 15.26 4.75
N ILE A 207 2.73 15.58 5.84
CA ILE A 207 2.50 15.06 7.20
C ILE A 207 2.04 16.21 8.10
N GLY A 208 1.09 15.94 8.99
CA GLY A 208 0.59 16.86 10.01
C GLY A 208 -0.94 16.87 10.11
N GLU A 209 -1.47 17.57 11.11
CA GLU A 209 -2.92 17.63 11.40
C GLU A 209 -3.78 18.18 10.25
N THR A 210 -3.17 18.86 9.28
CA THR A 210 -3.84 19.35 8.08
C THR A 210 -3.71 18.42 6.87
N SER A 211 -2.85 17.41 6.93
CA SER A 211 -2.49 16.58 5.75
C SER A 211 -3.59 15.65 5.28
N LEU A 212 -4.53 15.29 6.15
CA LEU A 212 -5.73 14.53 5.77
C LEU A 212 -6.93 15.42 5.44
N ARG A 213 -6.77 16.75 5.54
CA ARG A 213 -7.82 17.68 5.12
C ARG A 213 -7.83 17.68 3.59
N GLY A 214 -8.91 17.17 3.02
CA GLY A 214 -9.17 17.19 1.58
C GLY A 214 -10.30 18.15 1.23
N GLY A 215 -10.41 18.47 -0.05
CA GLY A 215 -11.54 19.16 -0.65
C GLY A 215 -12.81 18.31 -0.69
N SER A 216 -13.89 18.95 -1.12
CA SER A 216 -15.17 18.26 -1.37
C SER A 216 -14.99 17.29 -2.53
N GLY A 217 -15.33 16.03 -2.32
CA GLY A 217 -15.26 14.98 -3.35
C GLY A 217 -13.91 14.26 -3.42
N ASP A 218 -12.89 14.75 -2.73
CA ASP A 218 -11.56 14.12 -2.69
C ASP A 218 -11.63 12.70 -2.11
N VAL A 219 -10.85 11.80 -2.67
CA VAL A 219 -10.66 10.43 -2.23
C VAL A 219 -9.20 10.29 -1.80
N VAL A 220 -8.98 10.42 -0.50
CA VAL A 220 -7.65 10.38 0.10
C VAL A 220 -7.30 8.92 0.37
N PHE A 221 -6.28 8.40 -0.31
CA PHE A 221 -5.70 7.09 -0.03
C PHE A 221 -4.58 7.22 0.99
N ALA A 222 -4.56 6.32 1.98
CA ALA A 222 -3.52 6.24 3.00
C ALA A 222 -3.14 4.78 3.26
N GLU A 223 -1.86 4.53 3.50
CA GLU A 223 -1.41 3.24 4.03
C GLU A 223 -1.97 3.04 5.43
N VAL A 224 -2.51 1.86 5.72
CA VAL A 224 -2.95 1.47 7.05
C VAL A 224 -2.50 0.04 7.31
N TRP A 225 -1.86 -0.20 8.44
CA TRP A 225 -1.42 -1.54 8.82
C TRP A 225 -2.36 -2.15 9.86
N PRO A 226 -3.30 -3.05 9.52
CA PRO A 226 -4.34 -3.51 10.44
C PRO A 226 -3.81 -4.13 11.73
N SER A 227 -2.64 -4.77 11.66
CA SER A 227 -2.08 -5.52 12.79
C SER A 227 -1.58 -4.63 13.93
N MET A 228 -1.53 -3.30 13.76
CA MET A 228 -1.24 -2.37 14.86
C MET A 228 -2.45 -2.11 15.78
N PHE A 229 -3.66 -2.48 15.34
CA PHE A 229 -4.88 -2.26 16.10
C PHE A 229 -5.29 -3.52 16.89
N GLU A 230 -6.02 -3.31 17.98
CA GLU A 230 -6.71 -4.40 18.66
C GLU A 230 -7.92 -4.83 17.82
N ILE A 231 -7.84 -6.03 17.24
CA ILE A 231 -8.84 -6.54 16.30
C ILE A 231 -9.95 -7.29 17.06
N ASP A 232 -11.19 -6.86 16.85
CA ASP A 232 -12.39 -7.52 17.34
C ASP A 232 -12.69 -8.75 16.46
N ARG A 233 -12.19 -9.91 16.90
CA ARG A 233 -12.29 -11.18 16.16
C ARG A 233 -13.71 -11.76 16.16
N GLU A 234 -14.62 -11.25 16.99
CA GLU A 234 -16.00 -11.73 17.06
C GLU A 234 -16.86 -11.17 15.90
N ARG A 235 -16.35 -10.18 15.17
CA ARG A 235 -17.06 -9.58 14.03
C ARG A 235 -17.26 -10.50 12.85
N HIS A 236 -16.35 -11.46 12.65
CA HIS A 236 -16.38 -12.35 11.50
C HIS A 236 -15.46 -13.56 11.71
N ASP A 237 -15.84 -14.72 11.17
CA ASP A 237 -15.06 -15.97 11.25
C ASP A 237 -13.72 -15.92 10.48
N ILE A 238 -13.56 -14.93 9.61
CA ILE A 238 -12.38 -14.69 8.78
C ILE A 238 -11.67 -13.47 9.34
N LEU A 239 -10.42 -13.66 9.76
CA LEU A 239 -9.63 -12.62 10.43
C LEU A 239 -9.50 -11.35 9.57
N ASP A 240 -9.20 -11.51 8.28
CA ASP A 240 -9.05 -10.43 7.31
C ASP A 240 -10.31 -9.55 7.23
N ALA A 241 -11.50 -10.18 7.25
CA ALA A 241 -12.78 -9.47 7.30
C ALA A 241 -12.96 -8.73 8.64
N ALA A 242 -12.69 -9.40 9.76
CA ALA A 242 -12.75 -8.79 11.08
C ALA A 242 -11.78 -7.60 11.21
N GLN A 243 -10.61 -7.68 10.59
CA GLN A 243 -9.61 -6.60 10.51
C GLN A 243 -10.18 -5.39 9.77
N VAL A 244 -10.63 -5.54 8.52
CA VAL A 244 -11.14 -4.38 7.76
C VAL A 244 -12.36 -3.75 8.42
N MET A 245 -13.25 -4.56 9.04
CA MET A 245 -14.43 -4.08 9.77
C MET A 245 -14.05 -3.30 11.03
N THR A 246 -13.11 -3.81 11.82
CA THR A 246 -12.64 -3.15 13.04
C THR A 246 -11.95 -1.84 12.70
N VAL A 247 -10.98 -1.89 11.78
CA VAL A 247 -10.16 -0.73 11.42
C VAL A 247 -11.00 0.38 10.79
N VAL A 248 -11.91 0.06 9.86
CA VAL A 248 -12.76 1.10 9.25
C VAL A 248 -13.68 1.77 10.27
N GLN A 249 -14.19 1.02 11.26
CA GLN A 249 -14.96 1.60 12.35
C GLN A 249 -14.10 2.49 13.25
N LEU A 250 -12.88 2.08 13.59
CA LEU A 250 -11.95 2.89 14.38
C LEU A 250 -11.61 4.21 13.65
N MET A 251 -11.30 4.13 12.35
CA MET A 251 -11.07 5.30 11.50
C MET A 251 -12.30 6.21 11.46
N GLY A 252 -13.50 5.66 11.29
CA GLY A 252 -14.75 6.44 11.24
C GLY A 252 -15.14 7.07 12.58
N ARG A 253 -14.74 6.47 13.71
CA ARG A 253 -14.86 7.09 15.05
C ARG A 253 -13.85 8.22 15.21
N ALA A 254 -12.60 7.98 14.83
CA ALA A 254 -11.52 8.96 14.91
C ALA A 254 -11.76 10.17 13.99
N ASP A 255 -12.39 9.98 12.83
CA ASP A 255 -12.77 11.08 11.94
C ASP A 255 -13.88 11.94 12.57
N ARG A 256 -14.84 11.31 13.23
CA ARG A 256 -15.97 12.01 13.87
C ARG A 256 -15.54 12.89 15.05
N ASP A 257 -14.65 12.39 15.90
CA ASP A 257 -14.14 13.13 17.05
C ASP A 257 -12.91 14.00 16.72
N GLY A 258 -12.41 13.93 15.49
CA GLY A 258 -11.27 14.69 14.99
C GLY A 258 -9.90 14.13 15.40
N SER A 259 -9.84 13.03 16.16
CA SER A 259 -8.57 12.40 16.53
C SER A 259 -7.82 11.79 15.35
N ILE A 260 -8.47 11.57 14.20
CA ILE A 260 -7.81 11.10 12.97
C ILE A 260 -6.69 12.04 12.52
N TYR A 261 -6.78 13.34 12.83
CA TYR A 261 -5.72 14.31 12.48
C TYR A 261 -4.46 14.12 13.32
N ASN A 262 -4.56 13.51 14.50
CA ASN A 262 -3.39 13.13 15.27
C ASN A 262 -2.68 11.95 14.61
N TRP A 263 -3.43 11.02 14.00
CA TRP A 263 -2.88 9.82 13.35
C TRP A 263 -1.97 10.16 12.17
N SER A 264 -2.15 11.34 11.57
CA SER A 264 -1.34 11.84 10.46
C SER A 264 -0.25 12.83 10.88
N ASN A 265 0.02 12.98 12.18
CA ASN A 265 0.99 13.93 12.73
C ASN A 265 2.12 13.26 13.57
N PRO A 266 2.86 12.28 13.02
CA PRO A 266 4.02 11.69 13.70
C PRO A 266 5.13 12.71 13.97
N THR A 267 5.93 12.43 15.01
CA THR A 267 7.17 13.20 15.25
C THR A 267 8.29 12.65 14.38
N LEU A 268 8.72 13.44 13.40
CA LEU A 268 9.79 13.10 12.44
C LEU A 268 10.89 14.18 12.46
N SER A 269 12.14 13.76 12.37
CA SER A 269 13.24 14.68 12.04
C SER A 269 13.07 15.24 10.62
N ALA A 270 13.77 16.33 10.31
CA ALA A 270 13.75 16.92 8.97
C ALA A 270 14.17 15.93 7.87
N ARG A 271 15.14 15.06 8.19
CA ARG A 271 15.61 14.00 7.27
C ARG A 271 14.52 12.96 7.04
N GLU A 272 13.97 12.39 8.12
CA GLU A 272 12.91 11.37 8.02
C GLU A 272 11.69 11.91 7.27
N ARG A 273 11.25 13.13 7.57
CA ARG A 273 10.17 13.79 6.84
C ARG A 273 10.48 13.89 5.34
N SER A 274 11.71 14.21 4.96
CA SER A 274 12.10 14.25 3.54
C SER A 274 12.01 12.88 2.89
N LEU A 275 12.49 11.82 3.54
CA LEU A 275 12.44 10.44 2.99
C LEU A 275 10.99 9.98 2.81
N VAL A 276 10.16 10.20 3.83
CA VAL A 276 8.72 9.87 3.84
C VAL A 276 7.98 10.54 2.69
N LEU A 277 8.20 11.84 2.49
CA LEU A 277 7.46 12.61 1.49
C LEU A 277 7.97 12.44 0.07
N GLN A 278 9.26 12.17 -0.10
CA GLN A 278 9.85 12.01 -1.43
C GLN A 278 9.65 10.59 -1.98
N GLU A 279 9.68 9.56 -1.14
CA GLU A 279 9.82 8.19 -1.65
C GLU A 279 9.14 7.12 -0.79
N GLU A 280 9.33 7.18 0.52
CA GLU A 280 9.01 6.03 1.36
C GLU A 280 7.53 5.91 1.70
N GLY A 281 6.81 7.01 1.89
CA GLY A 281 5.43 6.99 2.41
C GLY A 281 5.37 6.80 3.93
N TRP A 282 4.16 6.69 4.48
CA TRP A 282 3.94 6.52 5.92
C TRP A 282 2.66 5.75 6.21
N THR A 283 2.67 4.95 7.28
CA THR A 283 1.50 4.22 7.78
C THR A 283 0.67 5.09 8.72
N LEU A 284 -0.57 5.38 8.35
CA LEU A 284 -1.47 6.21 9.15
C LEU A 284 -1.71 5.61 10.54
N GLY A 285 -1.50 6.41 11.58
CA GLY A 285 -1.64 6.00 12.98
C GLY A 285 -0.34 5.58 13.66
N VAL A 286 0.77 5.44 12.92
CA VAL A 286 2.11 5.28 13.50
C VAL A 286 2.62 6.66 13.90
N LEU A 287 2.94 6.88 15.19
CA LEU A 287 3.25 8.21 15.77
C LEU A 287 4.71 8.36 16.20
#